data_AF-X0SB83-F1
#
_entry.id   AF-X0SB83-F1
#
_cell.length_a   1.000
_cell.length_b   1.000
_cell.length_c   1.000
_cell.angle_alpha   90.00
_cell.angle_beta   90.00
_cell.angle_gamma   90.00
#
_symmetry.space_group_name_H-M   'P 1'
#
loop_
_entity.id
_entity.type
_entity.pdbx_description
1 polymer ?
#
loop_
_entity_poly.entity_id
_entity_poly.type
_entity_poly.pdbx_seq_one_letter_code
_entity_poly.pdbx_strand_id
1 'polypeptide(L)'
;MAGLQGLNYNNQEYLMKPEPESKFSKLRGKLFKDSVMEPGFIESLTAPEGSPVDRNNLSSLAGSRIREAFVDPMRRFGGSINKGMTGQQLSIGDQLNLIEGMIDTSVGGLFTHGVQKGGFDPNTLHMFVGPKAKDIVKAESMVRKGASPEDIQSALLMHKKPDGMWRKEVSDAVGEGKIRVYHTGTDKISKIDDSGTFGSTLFFADEEYKMTASPDYHVYSTEIDPDNVLTPNSLFYDHEVLEFQNDFDHVISTLGVDKETAEQLLEGSVEVFDGIDMDTPLDLGEASWFIQQKQSEIANKLGYDAAELMDEQGTAWAIPMKGREKDLVWESEIKDGKRTNQRRELLPDTGEGAQVIMR
;
A
#
# COMPACT_ATOMS: atom_id res chain seq x y z
N MET A 1 -79.41 23.69 16.78
CA MET A 1 -79.98 22.79 15.76
C MET A 1 -79.85 23.46 14.39
N ALA A 2 -78.90 22.97 13.59
CA ALA A 2 -78.62 23.19 12.16
C ALA A 2 -77.20 22.60 12.00
N GLY A 3 -76.89 21.55 11.24
CA GLY A 3 -77.38 21.18 9.92
C GLY A 3 -76.28 21.47 8.90
N LEU A 4 -75.15 20.74 8.97
CA LEU A 4 -74.06 20.84 7.98
C LEU A 4 -74.10 19.62 7.06
N GLN A 5 -74.55 19.87 5.84
CA GLN A 5 -74.59 18.94 4.72
C GLN A 5 -73.20 18.75 4.11
N GLY A 6 -72.95 17.53 3.65
CA GLY A 6 -71.69 17.07 3.09
C GLY A 6 -71.34 17.65 1.72
N LEU A 7 -70.03 17.78 1.49
CA LEU A 7 -69.44 17.96 0.19
C LEU A 7 -68.85 16.62 -0.25
N ASN A 8 -69.42 16.09 -1.32
CA ASN A 8 -69.05 14.84 -1.98
C ASN A 8 -67.95 15.15 -3.00
N TYR A 9 -66.69 14.79 -2.72
CA TYR A 9 -65.60 14.88 -3.69
C TYR A 9 -65.58 13.60 -4.53
N ASN A 10 -66.03 13.72 -5.78
CA ASN A 10 -65.82 12.71 -6.81
C ASN A 10 -64.33 12.64 -7.17
N ASN A 11 -63.65 11.59 -6.68
CA ASN A 11 -62.34 11.18 -7.18
C ASN A 11 -62.48 10.65 -8.61
N GLN A 12 -62.07 11.45 -9.60
CA GLN A 12 -61.65 10.90 -10.88
C GLN A 12 -60.18 10.47 -10.74
N GLU A 13 -59.96 9.17 -10.50
CA GLU A 13 -58.66 8.54 -10.69
C GLU A 13 -58.26 8.68 -12.17
N TYR A 14 -57.36 9.63 -12.45
CA TYR A 14 -56.58 9.59 -13.67
C TYR A 14 -55.71 8.33 -13.62
N LEU A 15 -56.12 7.30 -14.36
CA LEU A 15 -55.29 6.15 -14.69
C LEU A 15 -54.09 6.64 -15.52
N MET A 16 -53.07 7.13 -14.83
CA MET A 16 -51.74 7.26 -15.42
C MET A 16 -51.32 5.86 -15.85
N LYS A 17 -51.15 5.67 -17.16
CA LYS A 17 -50.54 4.45 -17.68
C LYS A 17 -49.20 4.27 -16.95
N PRO A 18 -48.90 3.10 -16.38
CA PRO A 18 -47.64 2.89 -15.70
C PRO A 18 -46.50 3.25 -16.66
N GLU A 19 -45.60 4.13 -16.22
CA GLU A 19 -44.44 4.48 -17.01
C GLU A 19 -43.68 3.20 -17.37
N PRO A 20 -43.14 3.11 -18.60
CA PRO A 20 -42.36 1.95 -19.00
C PRO A 20 -41.19 1.78 -18.04
N GLU A 21 -41.17 0.66 -17.31
CA GLU A 21 -40.11 0.31 -16.39
C GLU A 21 -38.74 0.58 -17.01
N SER A 22 -37.96 1.43 -16.35
CA SER A 22 -36.60 1.74 -16.78
C SER A 22 -35.77 0.45 -16.87
N LYS A 23 -34.80 0.40 -17.79
CA LYS A 23 -33.85 -0.72 -17.88
C LYS A 23 -33.17 -1.01 -16.53
N PHE A 24 -32.99 0.02 -15.71
CA PHE A 24 -32.44 -0.07 -14.37
C PHE A 24 -33.40 -0.76 -13.38
N SER A 25 -34.70 -0.47 -13.45
CA SER A 25 -35.73 -1.14 -12.64
C SER A 25 -35.81 -2.64 -12.93
N LYS A 26 -35.69 -3.03 -14.21
CA LYS A 26 -35.65 -4.44 -14.63
C LYS A 26 -34.36 -5.14 -14.21
N LEU A 27 -33.22 -4.44 -14.26
CA LEU A 27 -31.94 -4.96 -13.82
C LEU A 27 -31.92 -5.16 -12.30
N ARG A 28 -32.47 -4.20 -11.54
CA ARG A 28 -32.68 -4.30 -10.08
C ARG A 28 -33.58 -5.48 -9.73
N GLY A 29 -34.71 -5.65 -10.43
CA GLY A 29 -35.58 -6.81 -10.23
C GLY A 29 -34.91 -8.15 -10.53
N LYS A 30 -33.94 -8.22 -11.45
CA LYS A 30 -33.23 -9.46 -11.80
C LYS A 30 -32.04 -9.77 -10.89
N LEU A 31 -31.26 -8.76 -10.49
CA LEU A 31 -30.08 -8.96 -9.64
C LEU A 31 -30.44 -9.30 -8.20
N PHE A 32 -31.65 -8.91 -7.74
CA PHE A 32 -31.96 -8.89 -6.31
C PHE A 32 -33.22 -9.68 -5.92
N LYS A 33 -33.84 -10.41 -6.84
CA LYS A 33 -35.03 -11.24 -6.53
C LYS A 33 -34.75 -12.30 -5.46
N ASP A 34 -33.50 -12.72 -5.33
CA ASP A 34 -33.04 -13.75 -4.39
C ASP A 34 -31.88 -13.26 -3.49
N SER A 35 -31.65 -11.94 -3.41
CA SER A 35 -30.55 -11.36 -2.64
C SER A 35 -30.94 -11.18 -1.17
N VAL A 36 -30.10 -11.68 -0.25
CA VAL A 36 -30.24 -11.61 1.22
C VAL A 36 -29.98 -10.19 1.77
N MET A 37 -29.78 -9.19 0.91
CA MET A 37 -29.52 -7.81 1.33
C MET A 37 -30.77 -7.22 1.98
N GLU A 38 -30.66 -6.85 3.26
CA GLU A 38 -31.76 -6.23 4.01
C GLU A 38 -32.26 -4.95 3.32
N PRO A 39 -33.57 -4.65 3.35
CA PRO A 39 -34.16 -3.49 2.67
C PRO A 39 -33.43 -2.16 2.92
N GLY A 40 -32.92 -1.94 4.14
CA GLY A 40 -32.20 -0.73 4.52
C GLY A 40 -30.88 -0.51 3.77
N PHE A 41 -30.19 -1.58 3.36
CA PHE A 41 -28.92 -1.49 2.64
C PHE A 41 -29.08 -0.88 1.24
N ILE A 42 -30.08 -1.33 0.49
CA ILE A 42 -30.27 -0.85 -0.89
C ILE A 42 -30.85 0.56 -0.89
N GLU A 43 -31.78 0.84 0.04
CA GLU A 43 -32.34 2.18 0.21
C GLU A 43 -31.24 3.20 0.51
N SER A 44 -30.33 2.89 1.43
CA SER A 44 -29.23 3.79 1.76
C SER A 44 -28.17 3.90 0.66
N LEU A 45 -27.86 2.80 -0.05
CA LEU A 45 -26.92 2.78 -1.17
C LEU A 45 -27.41 3.60 -2.37
N THR A 46 -28.72 3.60 -2.61
CA THR A 46 -29.33 4.28 -3.78
C THR A 46 -29.85 5.68 -3.47
N ALA A 47 -29.84 6.10 -2.21
CA ALA A 47 -30.32 7.41 -1.79
C ALA A 47 -29.64 8.58 -2.55
N PRO A 48 -30.33 9.74 -2.65
CA PRO A 48 -29.77 10.94 -3.26
C PRO A 48 -28.42 11.34 -2.61
N GLU A 49 -27.53 11.90 -3.42
CA GLU A 49 -26.25 12.45 -2.93
C GLU A 49 -26.50 13.46 -1.79
N GLY A 50 -25.70 13.38 -0.73
CA GLY A 50 -25.85 14.23 0.46
C GLY A 50 -26.98 13.83 1.41
N SER A 51 -27.69 12.73 1.18
CA SER A 51 -28.65 12.20 2.15
C SER A 51 -27.93 11.79 3.45
N PRO A 52 -28.47 12.12 4.64
CA PRO A 52 -27.81 11.78 5.90
C PRO A 52 -27.60 10.28 6.06
N VAL A 53 -26.48 9.89 6.68
CA VAL A 53 -26.18 8.50 7.03
C VAL A 53 -27.16 8.03 8.11
N ASP A 54 -27.97 7.02 7.81
CA ASP A 54 -28.82 6.37 8.80
C ASP A 54 -27.98 5.40 9.64
N ARG A 55 -27.78 5.76 10.91
CA ARG A 55 -26.97 5.02 11.88
C ARG A 55 -27.78 4.05 12.74
N ASN A 56 -29.10 4.04 12.58
CA ASN A 56 -29.98 3.28 13.47
C ASN A 56 -30.13 1.81 13.07
N ASN A 57 -29.63 1.44 11.89
CA ASN A 57 -29.65 0.09 11.36
C ASN A 57 -28.31 -0.23 10.68
N LEU A 58 -27.72 -1.39 11.01
CA LEU A 58 -26.43 -1.83 10.48
C LEU A 58 -26.46 -1.96 8.94
N SER A 59 -27.55 -2.44 8.37
CA SER A 59 -27.69 -2.55 6.91
C SER A 59 -27.79 -1.17 6.24
N SER A 60 -28.56 -0.25 6.82
CA SER A 60 -28.61 1.14 6.37
C SER A 60 -27.25 1.83 6.47
N LEU A 61 -26.50 1.58 7.56
CA LEU A 61 -25.17 2.15 7.79
C LEU A 61 -24.16 1.63 6.76
N ALA A 62 -24.14 0.33 6.50
CA ALA A 62 -23.24 -0.27 5.51
C ALA A 62 -23.52 0.28 4.10
N GLY A 63 -24.79 0.35 3.69
CA GLY A 63 -25.13 0.91 2.38
C GLY A 63 -24.84 2.41 2.27
N SER A 64 -25.02 3.18 3.35
CA SER A 64 -24.65 4.61 3.39
C SER A 64 -23.15 4.81 3.25
N ARG A 65 -22.33 4.00 3.93
CA ARG A 65 -20.87 4.08 3.85
C ARG A 65 -20.35 3.73 2.45
N ILE A 66 -20.90 2.67 1.83
CA ILE A 66 -20.53 2.32 0.45
C ILE A 66 -20.97 3.42 -0.52
N ARG A 67 -22.12 4.06 -0.29
CA ARG A 67 -22.57 5.18 -1.10
C ARG A 67 -21.57 6.34 -1.04
N GLU A 68 -21.21 6.77 0.16
CA GLU A 68 -20.30 7.91 0.37
C GLU A 68 -18.89 7.62 -0.16
N ALA A 69 -18.39 6.40 0.04
CA ALA A 69 -17.05 6.02 -0.37
C ALA A 69 -16.90 5.79 -1.88
N PHE A 70 -17.96 5.35 -2.58
CA PHE A 70 -17.84 4.91 -3.98
C PHE A 70 -18.91 5.47 -4.92
N VAL A 71 -20.18 5.43 -4.52
CA VAL A 71 -21.29 5.78 -5.42
C VAL A 71 -21.35 7.29 -5.68
N ASP A 72 -21.23 8.10 -4.63
CA ASP A 72 -21.31 9.56 -4.73
C ASP A 72 -20.08 10.15 -5.46
N PRO A 73 -18.83 9.70 -5.22
CA PRO A 73 -17.69 10.06 -6.07
C PRO A 73 -17.92 9.74 -7.56
N MET A 74 -18.39 8.54 -7.90
CA MET A 74 -18.64 8.14 -9.29
C MET A 74 -19.77 8.96 -9.95
N ARG A 75 -20.81 9.34 -9.21
CA ARG A 75 -21.87 10.23 -9.69
C ARG A 75 -21.32 11.62 -10.03
N ARG A 76 -20.50 12.18 -9.14
CA ARG A 76 -19.84 13.48 -9.34
C ARG A 76 -18.88 13.46 -10.53
N PHE A 77 -18.11 12.39 -10.67
CA PHE A 77 -17.24 12.16 -11.82
C PHE A 77 -18.02 12.12 -13.13
N GLY A 78 -19.03 11.25 -13.22
CA GLY A 78 -19.87 11.13 -14.41
C GLY A 78 -20.60 12.42 -14.77
N GLY A 79 -21.09 13.16 -13.77
CA GLY A 79 -21.69 14.48 -13.96
C GLY A 79 -20.69 15.48 -14.56
N SER A 80 -19.45 15.48 -14.08
CA SER A 80 -18.38 16.37 -14.57
C SER A 80 -17.95 16.03 -16.00
N ILE A 81 -17.87 14.73 -16.35
CA ILE A 81 -17.63 14.28 -17.73
C ILE A 81 -18.74 14.78 -18.66
N ASN A 82 -20.00 14.61 -18.27
CA ASN A 82 -21.14 15.00 -19.12
C ASN A 82 -21.16 16.51 -19.37
N LYS A 83 -20.81 17.33 -18.36
CA LYS A 83 -20.62 18.79 -18.55
C LYS A 83 -19.54 19.09 -19.58
N GLY A 84 -18.38 18.42 -19.49
CA GLY A 84 -17.29 18.57 -20.44
C GLY A 84 -17.70 18.19 -21.87
N MET A 85 -18.37 17.04 -22.04
CA MET A 85 -18.84 16.55 -23.34
C MET A 85 -19.90 17.45 -23.99
N THR A 86 -20.71 18.14 -23.18
CA THR A 86 -21.73 19.08 -23.67
C THR A 86 -21.20 20.50 -23.89
N GLY A 87 -19.89 20.72 -23.69
CA GLY A 87 -19.24 22.02 -23.87
C GLY A 87 -19.55 23.04 -22.78
N GLN A 88 -20.10 22.61 -21.64
CA GLN A 88 -20.29 23.48 -20.48
C GLN A 88 -18.93 23.78 -19.82
N GLN A 89 -18.76 25.00 -19.33
CA GLN A 89 -17.55 25.39 -18.62
C GLN A 89 -17.47 24.63 -17.28
N LEU A 90 -16.34 23.95 -17.04
CA LEU A 90 -16.09 23.20 -15.82
C LEU A 90 -15.71 24.15 -14.68
N SER A 91 -16.40 24.04 -13.55
CA SER A 91 -16.00 24.70 -12.31
C SER A 91 -14.74 24.03 -11.72
N ILE A 92 -14.10 24.68 -10.74
CA ILE A 92 -12.98 24.08 -9.99
C ILE A 92 -13.42 22.76 -9.33
N GLY A 93 -14.64 22.70 -8.78
CA GLY A 93 -15.19 21.47 -8.23
C GLY A 93 -15.37 20.36 -9.27
N ASP A 94 -15.80 20.69 -10.49
CA ASP A 94 -15.90 19.70 -11.58
C ASP A 94 -14.51 19.18 -12.00
N GLN A 95 -13.49 20.04 -11.99
CA GLN A 95 -12.10 19.64 -12.29
C GLN A 95 -11.53 18.70 -11.21
N LEU A 96 -11.78 19.00 -9.93
CA LEU A 96 -11.37 18.13 -8.82
C LEU A 96 -12.08 16.78 -8.86
N ASN A 97 -13.40 16.77 -9.11
CA ASN A 97 -14.17 15.54 -9.27
C ASN A 97 -13.65 14.70 -10.46
N LEU A 98 -13.13 15.32 -11.53
CA LEU A 98 -12.49 14.61 -12.64
C LEU A 98 -11.17 13.95 -12.22
N ILE A 99 -10.35 14.64 -11.45
CA ILE A 99 -9.07 14.11 -10.95
C ILE A 99 -9.31 12.96 -9.97
N GLU A 100 -10.15 13.19 -8.95
CA GLU A 100 -10.53 12.19 -7.95
C GLU A 100 -11.19 10.98 -8.62
N GLY A 101 -12.15 11.22 -9.52
CA GLY A 101 -12.79 10.16 -10.27
C GLY A 101 -11.83 9.40 -11.19
N MET A 102 -10.80 10.03 -11.77
CA MET A 102 -9.79 9.29 -12.54
C MET A 102 -8.93 8.38 -11.67
N ILE A 103 -8.54 8.84 -10.48
CA ILE A 103 -7.82 8.04 -9.46
C ILE A 103 -8.73 6.88 -9.00
N ASP A 104 -9.98 7.16 -8.67
CA ASP A 104 -10.94 6.17 -8.18
C ASP A 104 -11.43 5.22 -9.27
N THR A 105 -11.51 5.63 -10.54
CA THR A 105 -11.90 4.74 -11.64
C THR A 105 -10.72 3.87 -12.09
N SER A 106 -9.47 4.33 -11.93
CA SER A 106 -8.31 3.44 -12.06
C SER A 106 -8.29 2.37 -10.98
N VAL A 107 -8.76 2.69 -9.76
CA VAL A 107 -8.89 1.72 -8.66
C VAL A 107 -10.15 0.86 -8.80
N GLY A 108 -11.29 1.46 -9.16
CA GLY A 108 -12.62 0.83 -9.26
C GLY A 108 -12.88 0.08 -10.56
N GLY A 109 -12.15 0.40 -11.63
CA GLY A 109 -12.11 -0.37 -12.88
C GLY A 109 -11.54 -1.78 -12.66
N LEU A 110 -10.60 -1.93 -11.71
CA LEU A 110 -10.12 -3.24 -11.25
C LEU A 110 -11.23 -4.04 -10.55
N PHE A 111 -11.99 -3.40 -9.65
CA PHE A 111 -13.06 -4.07 -8.91
C PHE A 111 -14.24 -4.49 -9.81
N THR A 112 -14.65 -3.63 -10.75
CA THR A 112 -15.82 -3.91 -11.62
C THR A 112 -15.53 -4.95 -12.71
N HIS A 113 -14.30 -5.05 -13.22
CA HIS A 113 -13.91 -6.13 -14.15
C HIS A 113 -13.82 -7.50 -13.47
N GLY A 114 -13.37 -7.57 -12.20
CA GLY A 114 -13.31 -8.82 -11.43
C GLY A 114 -14.69 -9.38 -11.06
N VAL A 115 -15.63 -8.50 -10.70
CA VAL A 115 -16.99 -8.91 -10.30
C VAL A 115 -17.85 -9.36 -11.49
N GLN A 116 -17.66 -8.79 -12.69
CA GLN A 116 -18.44 -9.20 -13.87
C GLN A 116 -18.04 -10.55 -14.48
N LYS A 117 -16.88 -11.11 -14.11
CA LYS A 117 -16.38 -12.40 -14.64
C LYS A 117 -16.33 -13.55 -13.61
N GLY A 118 -16.99 -13.40 -12.46
CA GLY A 118 -17.23 -14.53 -11.56
C GLY A 118 -16.00 -15.07 -10.84
N GLY A 119 -15.03 -14.22 -10.53
CA GLY A 119 -13.87 -14.56 -9.73
C GLY A 119 -13.17 -13.29 -9.28
N PHE A 120 -13.59 -12.74 -8.13
CA PHE A 120 -12.81 -11.73 -7.45
C PHE A 120 -11.73 -12.47 -6.65
N ASP A 121 -10.51 -12.45 -7.19
CA ASP A 121 -9.31 -12.86 -6.46
C ASP A 121 -8.68 -11.59 -5.85
N PRO A 122 -8.78 -11.39 -4.51
CA PRO A 122 -8.21 -10.23 -3.83
C PRO A 122 -6.69 -10.11 -3.99
N ASN A 123 -5.99 -11.17 -4.44
CA ASN A 123 -4.54 -11.17 -4.71
C ASN A 123 -4.13 -10.39 -5.97
N THR A 124 -5.09 -9.75 -6.66
CA THR A 124 -4.80 -8.91 -7.84
C THR A 124 -4.73 -7.40 -7.53
N LEU A 125 -4.89 -6.99 -6.28
CA LEU A 125 -4.70 -5.60 -5.84
C LEU A 125 -3.21 -5.27 -5.71
N HIS A 126 -2.56 -4.97 -6.84
CA HIS A 126 -1.29 -4.27 -6.80
C HIS A 126 -1.54 -2.78 -6.57
N MET A 127 -1.28 -2.34 -5.34
CA MET A 127 -1.25 -0.93 -4.95
C MET A 127 -0.10 -0.24 -5.71
N PHE A 128 -0.39 0.37 -6.85
CA PHE A 128 0.61 1.02 -7.69
C PHE A 128 0.78 2.50 -7.37
N VAL A 129 2.04 2.90 -7.19
CA VAL A 129 2.52 4.27 -7.33
C VAL A 129 2.22 4.74 -8.77
N GLY A 130 1.39 5.77 -8.92
CA GLY A 130 1.05 6.33 -10.23
C GLY A 130 2.27 6.86 -11.01
N PRO A 131 2.18 7.01 -12.35
CA PRO A 131 3.25 7.61 -13.15
C PRO A 131 3.56 9.03 -12.67
N LYS A 132 4.85 9.39 -12.60
CA LYS A 132 5.27 10.73 -12.16
C LYS A 132 4.76 11.75 -13.18
N ALA A 133 4.40 12.95 -12.74
CA ALA A 133 3.84 14.00 -13.61
C ALA A 133 4.68 14.27 -14.88
N LYS A 134 6.01 14.17 -14.78
CA LYS A 134 6.94 14.31 -15.93
C LYS A 134 6.75 13.23 -17.01
N ASP A 135 6.40 12.00 -16.62
CA ASP A 135 6.22 10.86 -17.52
C ASP A 135 4.89 10.98 -18.27
N ILE A 136 3.86 11.52 -17.60
CA ILE A 136 2.57 11.86 -18.20
C ILE A 136 2.74 12.95 -19.27
N VAL A 137 3.47 14.04 -18.95
CA VAL A 137 3.75 15.12 -19.91
C VAL A 137 4.53 14.61 -21.13
N LYS A 138 5.46 13.68 -20.93
CA LYS A 138 6.21 13.03 -22.01
C LYS A 138 5.29 12.19 -22.89
N ALA A 139 4.44 11.35 -22.31
CA ALA A 139 3.45 10.55 -23.02
C ALA A 139 2.46 11.41 -23.82
N GLU A 140 1.95 12.50 -23.25
CA GLU A 140 1.09 13.46 -23.96
C GLU A 140 1.77 14.07 -25.18
N SER A 141 3.05 14.44 -25.06
CA SER A 141 3.85 14.95 -26.18
C SER A 141 4.02 13.91 -27.30
N MET A 142 4.11 12.63 -26.95
CA MET A 142 4.24 11.53 -27.90
C MET A 142 2.92 11.20 -28.61
N VAL A 143 1.79 11.24 -27.89
CA VAL A 143 0.45 11.16 -28.49
C VAL A 143 0.24 12.25 -29.53
N ARG A 144 0.61 13.50 -29.21
CA ARG A 144 0.52 14.64 -30.15
C ARG A 144 1.38 14.45 -31.41
N LYS A 145 2.43 13.63 -31.34
CA LYS A 145 3.32 13.31 -32.47
C LYS A 145 2.92 12.04 -33.22
N GLY A 146 1.82 11.38 -32.84
CA GLY A 146 1.33 10.16 -33.48
C GLY A 146 2.17 8.93 -33.18
N ALA A 147 2.84 8.88 -32.03
CA ALA A 147 3.61 7.72 -31.59
C ALA A 147 2.71 6.50 -31.36
N SER A 148 3.26 5.29 -31.50
CA SER A 148 2.48 4.06 -31.33
C SER A 148 2.10 3.83 -29.87
N PRO A 149 1.08 2.99 -29.58
CA PRO A 149 0.76 2.58 -28.22
C PRO A 149 1.96 2.02 -27.46
N GLU A 150 2.83 1.26 -28.15
CA GLU A 150 4.06 0.69 -27.59
C GLU A 150 5.09 1.77 -27.23
N ASP A 151 5.23 2.82 -28.05
CA ASP A 151 6.12 3.95 -27.77
C ASP A 151 5.67 4.73 -26.52
N ILE A 152 4.35 4.92 -26.38
CA ILE A 152 3.74 5.61 -25.23
C ILE A 152 3.93 4.76 -23.96
N GLN A 153 3.75 3.45 -24.06
CA GLN A 153 3.90 2.50 -22.96
C GLN A 153 5.36 2.39 -22.48
N SER A 154 6.31 2.31 -23.41
CA SER A 154 7.74 2.35 -23.10
C SER A 154 8.13 3.66 -22.40
N ALA A 155 7.56 4.79 -22.82
CA ALA A 155 7.81 6.08 -22.18
C ALA A 155 7.24 6.19 -20.75
N LEU A 156 6.20 5.41 -20.43
CA LEU A 156 5.61 5.30 -19.09
C LEU A 156 6.31 4.25 -18.22
N LEU A 157 7.34 3.58 -18.74
CA LEU A 157 8.07 2.48 -18.10
C LEU A 157 7.12 1.33 -17.73
N MET A 158 6.27 0.93 -18.68
CA MET A 158 5.34 -0.20 -18.51
C MET A 158 5.76 -1.39 -19.37
N HIS A 159 5.80 -2.58 -18.78
CA HIS A 159 6.23 -3.82 -19.45
C HIS A 159 5.09 -4.84 -19.51
N LYS A 160 5.02 -5.62 -20.60
CA LYS A 160 4.04 -6.70 -20.77
C LYS A 160 4.56 -7.98 -20.14
N LYS A 161 3.86 -8.48 -19.14
CA LYS A 161 4.23 -9.70 -18.41
C LYS A 161 3.82 -10.97 -19.18
N PRO A 162 4.34 -12.15 -18.81
CA PRO A 162 4.00 -13.41 -19.47
C PRO A 162 2.51 -13.74 -19.45
N ASP A 163 1.77 -13.21 -18.47
CA ASP A 163 0.30 -13.28 -18.35
C ASP A 163 -0.44 -12.35 -19.35
N GLY A 164 0.30 -11.52 -20.10
CA GLY A 164 -0.22 -10.57 -21.07
C GLY A 164 -0.61 -9.21 -20.49
N MET A 165 -0.46 -9.00 -19.18
CA MET A 165 -0.83 -7.76 -18.48
C MET A 165 0.32 -6.75 -18.51
N TRP A 166 -0.01 -5.46 -18.56
CA TRP A 166 0.97 -4.38 -18.55
C TRP A 166 1.06 -3.75 -17.17
N ARG A 167 2.27 -3.73 -16.60
CA ARG A 167 2.51 -3.23 -15.23
C ARG A 167 3.80 -2.39 -15.22
N LYS A 168 3.87 -1.43 -14.28
CA LYS A 168 5.08 -0.67 -13.98
C LYS A 168 5.66 -1.27 -12.71
N GLU A 169 6.81 -1.92 -12.78
CA GLU A 169 7.43 -2.46 -11.57
C GLU A 169 8.14 -1.36 -10.78
N VAL A 170 8.29 -1.58 -9.47
CA VAL A 170 9.23 -0.82 -8.64
C VAL A 170 10.65 -0.98 -9.21
N SER A 171 10.98 -2.16 -9.74
CA SER A 171 12.23 -2.45 -10.46
C SER A 171 12.40 -1.66 -11.78
N ASP A 172 11.31 -1.24 -12.46
CA ASP A 172 11.41 -0.39 -13.67
C ASP A 172 11.79 1.05 -13.34
N ALA A 173 11.59 1.50 -12.09
CA ALA A 173 12.12 2.76 -11.58
C ALA A 173 13.58 2.65 -11.12
N VAL A 174 14.11 1.43 -11.02
CA VAL A 174 15.42 1.09 -10.47
C VAL A 174 16.06 -0.02 -11.33
N GLY A 175 16.43 0.31 -12.57
CA GLY A 175 16.96 -0.69 -13.51
C GLY A 175 18.18 -1.44 -12.95
N GLU A 176 18.16 -2.78 -12.96
CA GLU A 176 19.24 -3.71 -12.52
C GLU A 176 19.99 -3.28 -11.24
N GLY A 177 19.37 -2.44 -10.41
CA GLY A 177 20.09 -1.50 -9.58
C GLY A 177 19.84 -1.83 -8.13
N LYS A 178 20.88 -2.34 -7.47
CA LYS A 178 20.88 -2.36 -6.01
C LYS A 178 20.54 -0.97 -5.48
N ILE A 179 19.68 -0.90 -4.48
CA ILE A 179 19.38 0.34 -3.77
C ILE A 179 20.34 0.50 -2.59
N ARG A 180 20.74 1.74 -2.33
CA ARG A 180 21.51 2.07 -1.13
C ARG A 180 20.56 2.35 0.02
N VAL A 181 20.83 1.71 1.15
CA VAL A 181 20.04 1.87 2.38
C VAL A 181 20.98 2.23 3.54
N TYR A 182 20.44 2.89 4.57
CA TYR A 182 21.20 3.53 5.64
C TYR A 182 20.81 3.03 7.03
N HIS A 183 21.82 2.75 7.85
CA HIS A 183 21.67 2.38 9.26
C HIS A 183 22.35 3.43 10.15
N THR A 184 21.76 3.73 11.30
CA THR A 184 22.37 4.60 12.31
C THR A 184 22.55 3.90 13.65
N GLY A 185 23.70 4.14 14.30
CA GLY A 185 24.03 3.55 15.60
C GLY A 185 24.85 4.50 16.47
N THR A 186 24.74 4.38 17.80
CA THR A 186 25.47 5.24 18.75
C THR A 186 26.96 4.98 18.75
N ASP A 187 27.34 3.71 18.68
CA ASP A 187 28.72 3.27 18.73
C ASP A 187 29.24 2.94 17.35
N LYS A 188 30.56 3.06 17.18
CA LYS A 188 31.19 2.65 15.93
C LYS A 188 31.16 1.13 15.81
N ILE A 189 30.50 0.62 14.76
CA ILE A 189 30.42 -0.81 14.46
C ILE A 189 31.81 -1.27 14.04
N SER A 190 32.40 -2.17 14.84
CA SER A 190 33.69 -2.81 14.56
C SER A 190 33.56 -4.30 14.29
N LYS A 191 32.47 -4.91 14.75
CA LYS A 191 32.12 -6.32 14.58
C LYS A 191 30.61 -6.47 14.76
N ILE A 192 30.02 -7.42 14.05
CA ILE A 192 28.63 -7.83 14.23
C ILE A 192 28.64 -9.27 14.79
N ASP A 193 27.86 -9.51 15.84
CA ASP A 193 27.68 -10.82 16.44
C ASP A 193 26.21 -11.02 16.82
N ASP A 194 25.88 -12.12 17.52
CA ASP A 194 24.49 -12.44 17.86
C ASP A 194 24.04 -11.77 19.18
N SER A 195 24.73 -10.73 19.64
CA SER A 195 24.37 -10.02 20.87
C SER A 195 23.35 -8.91 20.63
N GLY A 196 22.66 -8.51 21.70
CA GLY A 196 21.63 -7.47 21.65
C GLY A 196 20.25 -8.02 21.28
N THR A 197 19.25 -7.12 21.29
CA THR A 197 17.83 -7.46 21.09
C THR A 197 17.55 -8.10 19.74
N PHE A 198 18.26 -7.68 18.69
CA PHE A 198 18.04 -8.13 17.31
C PHE A 198 19.15 -9.10 16.82
N GLY A 199 19.99 -9.56 17.73
CA GLY A 199 21.16 -10.38 17.42
C GLY A 199 22.04 -9.74 16.33
N SER A 200 22.22 -10.46 15.22
CA SER A 200 23.07 -10.01 14.11
C SER A 200 22.35 -9.18 13.04
N THR A 201 21.10 -8.83 13.27
CA THR A 201 20.29 -8.04 12.34
C THR A 201 20.49 -6.55 12.60
N LEU A 202 20.70 -5.78 11.52
CA LEU A 202 20.67 -4.32 11.55
C LEU A 202 19.50 -3.82 10.70
N PHE A 203 18.94 -2.67 11.08
CA PHE A 203 17.79 -2.06 10.42
C PHE A 203 18.25 -0.88 9.56
N PHE A 204 17.74 -0.82 8.34
CA PHE A 204 18.10 0.19 7.36
C PHE A 204 16.84 0.87 6.80
N ALA A 205 16.97 2.10 6.34
CA ALA A 205 15.96 2.80 5.55
C ALA A 205 16.57 3.39 4.27
N ASP A 206 15.74 3.89 3.36
CA ASP A 206 16.16 4.45 2.07
C ASP A 206 16.77 5.85 2.23
N GLU A 207 16.43 6.52 3.33
CA GLU A 207 17.04 7.78 3.76
C GLU A 207 17.76 7.63 5.11
N GLU A 208 18.73 8.52 5.37
CA GLU A 208 19.41 8.58 6.66
C GLU A 208 18.40 8.99 7.74
N TYR A 209 18.01 8.03 8.58
CA TYR A 209 17.11 8.27 9.70
C TYR A 209 17.80 7.99 11.03
N LYS A 210 17.42 8.76 12.04
CA LYS A 210 18.01 8.70 13.37
C LYS A 210 17.21 7.74 14.24
N MET A 211 17.72 6.51 14.41
CA MET A 211 17.11 5.49 15.29
C MET A 211 17.45 5.65 16.77
N THR A 212 18.39 6.53 17.10
CA THR A 212 18.88 6.69 18.48
C THR A 212 18.39 7.98 19.12
N ALA A 213 18.10 7.94 20.42
CA ALA A 213 17.86 9.15 21.20
C ALA A 213 19.13 10.01 21.38
N SER A 214 20.32 9.46 21.14
CA SER A 214 21.61 10.14 21.30
C SER A 214 21.76 11.31 20.31
N PRO A 215 22.30 12.47 20.72
CA PRO A 215 22.68 13.54 19.78
C PRO A 215 23.84 13.11 18.86
N ASP A 216 24.63 12.14 19.30
CA ASP A 216 25.81 11.64 18.61
C ASP A 216 25.54 10.24 18.04
N TYR A 217 25.81 10.05 16.76
CA TYR A 217 25.61 8.78 16.07
C TYR A 217 26.49 8.62 14.84
N HIS A 218 26.67 7.39 14.42
CA HIS A 218 27.36 7.00 13.20
C HIS A 218 26.34 6.60 12.14
N VAL A 219 26.65 6.93 10.89
CA VAL A 219 25.85 6.59 9.72
C VAL A 219 26.61 5.55 8.90
N TYR A 220 25.92 4.48 8.56
CA TYR A 220 26.41 3.42 7.70
C TYR A 220 25.48 3.24 6.51
N SER A 221 26.01 2.75 5.40
CA SER A 221 25.21 2.34 4.25
C SER A 221 25.56 0.93 3.80
N THR A 222 24.62 0.28 3.11
CA THR A 222 24.86 -0.94 2.35
C THR A 222 24.01 -0.90 1.08
N GLU A 223 24.22 -1.86 0.18
CA GLU A 223 23.47 -2.01 -1.06
C GLU A 223 22.70 -3.33 -1.05
N ILE A 224 21.39 -3.27 -1.27
CA ILE A 224 20.51 -4.44 -1.38
C ILE A 224 19.86 -4.49 -2.76
N ASP A 225 19.62 -5.70 -3.26
CA ASP A 225 18.82 -5.89 -4.46
C ASP A 225 17.33 -5.91 -4.07
N PRO A 226 16.51 -4.93 -4.49
CA PRO A 226 15.10 -4.88 -4.12
C PRO A 226 14.31 -6.10 -4.63
N ASP A 227 14.77 -6.76 -5.69
CA ASP A 227 14.15 -7.99 -6.21
C ASP A 227 14.52 -9.22 -5.36
N ASN A 228 15.49 -9.09 -4.45
CA ASN A 228 15.95 -10.12 -3.52
C ASN A 228 15.67 -9.76 -2.05
N VAL A 229 14.55 -9.08 -1.79
CA VAL A 229 14.03 -8.80 -0.45
C VAL A 229 12.79 -9.64 -0.19
N LEU A 230 12.70 -10.25 1.00
CA LEU A 230 11.48 -10.91 1.45
C LEU A 230 10.47 -9.85 1.89
N THR A 231 9.34 -9.73 1.19
CA THR A 231 8.19 -8.97 1.69
C THR A 231 7.37 -9.88 2.61
N PRO A 232 7.09 -9.50 3.88
CA PRO A 232 6.39 -10.37 4.84
C PRO A 232 5.09 -10.96 4.31
N ASN A 233 4.26 -10.13 3.65
CA ASN A 233 2.98 -10.55 3.10
C ASN A 233 3.09 -11.61 1.98
N SER A 234 4.29 -11.89 1.44
CA SER A 234 4.50 -12.96 0.45
C SER A 234 5.06 -14.25 1.05
N LEU A 235 5.43 -14.25 2.33
CA LEU A 235 6.16 -15.36 2.97
C LEU A 235 5.45 -16.71 2.79
N PHE A 236 4.17 -16.82 3.15
CA PHE A 236 3.42 -18.07 3.05
C PHE A 236 2.78 -18.30 1.66
N TYR A 237 2.88 -17.33 0.73
CA TYR A 237 2.52 -17.54 -0.67
C TYR A 237 3.66 -18.22 -1.44
N ASP A 238 4.89 -17.82 -1.14
CA ASP A 238 6.08 -18.24 -1.87
C ASP A 238 6.78 -19.45 -1.22
N HIS A 239 6.63 -19.63 0.11
CA HIS A 239 7.36 -20.62 0.89
C HIS A 239 6.44 -21.46 1.78
N GLU A 240 6.84 -22.70 2.02
CA GLU A 240 6.17 -23.57 2.97
C GLU A 240 6.82 -23.47 4.37
N VAL A 241 6.00 -23.56 5.42
CA VAL A 241 6.46 -23.52 6.83
C VAL A 241 7.60 -24.51 7.10
N LEU A 242 7.61 -25.66 6.42
CA LEU A 242 8.65 -26.68 6.56
C LEU A 242 10.07 -26.16 6.28
N GLU A 243 10.22 -25.10 5.47
CA GLU A 243 11.51 -24.50 5.13
C GLU A 243 12.12 -23.70 6.29
N PHE A 244 11.28 -23.23 7.22
CA PHE A 244 11.65 -22.43 8.38
C PHE A 244 10.98 -22.91 9.69
N GLN A 245 10.62 -24.19 9.77
CA GLN A 245 9.85 -24.78 10.87
C GLN A 245 10.42 -24.46 12.26
N ASN A 246 11.74 -24.48 12.42
CA ASN A 246 12.38 -24.19 13.70
C ASN A 246 12.14 -22.74 14.16
N ASP A 247 12.12 -21.78 13.24
CA ASP A 247 11.84 -20.38 13.57
C ASP A 247 10.36 -20.17 13.86
N PHE A 248 9.50 -20.82 13.08
CA PHE A 248 8.06 -20.85 13.31
C PHE A 248 7.69 -21.41 14.68
N ASP A 249 8.23 -22.58 15.04
CA ASP A 249 8.03 -23.20 16.35
C ASP A 249 8.59 -22.33 17.48
N HIS A 250 9.71 -21.65 17.23
CA HIS A 250 10.29 -20.72 18.20
C HIS A 250 9.34 -19.55 18.46
N VAL A 251 8.72 -18.96 17.42
CA VAL A 251 7.73 -17.89 17.58
C VAL A 251 6.56 -18.33 18.44
N ILE A 252 5.96 -19.48 18.12
CA ILE A 252 4.86 -20.08 18.89
C ILE A 252 5.25 -20.24 20.36
N SER A 253 6.41 -20.83 20.62
CA SER A 253 6.85 -21.12 21.99
C SER A 253 7.19 -19.87 22.79
N THR A 254 7.77 -18.85 22.17
CA THR A 254 8.21 -17.61 22.83
C THR A 254 7.03 -16.70 23.13
N LEU A 255 6.09 -16.56 22.20
CA LEU A 255 4.95 -15.67 22.35
C LEU A 255 3.74 -16.36 23.00
N GLY A 256 3.73 -17.69 23.06
CA GLY A 256 2.62 -18.46 23.61
C GLY A 256 1.35 -18.40 22.76
N VAL A 257 1.49 -18.18 21.45
CA VAL A 257 0.39 -18.03 20.50
C VAL A 257 0.10 -19.34 19.76
N ASP A 258 -1.06 -19.44 19.10
CA ASP A 258 -1.34 -20.56 18.21
C ASP A 258 -0.66 -20.41 16.84
N LYS A 259 -0.78 -21.44 16.00
CA LYS A 259 -0.15 -21.47 14.68
C LYS A 259 -0.67 -20.37 13.76
N GLU A 260 -1.98 -20.16 13.75
CA GLU A 260 -2.63 -19.18 12.88
C GLU A 260 -2.16 -17.76 13.22
N THR A 261 -2.08 -17.44 14.50
CA THR A 261 -1.56 -16.16 14.98
C THR A 261 -0.07 -16.01 14.65
N ALA A 262 0.74 -17.07 14.81
CA ALA A 262 2.15 -17.03 14.45
C ALA A 262 2.39 -16.79 12.94
N GLU A 263 1.55 -17.38 12.08
CA GLU A 263 1.57 -17.12 10.64
C GLU A 263 1.26 -15.64 10.36
N GLN A 264 0.14 -15.14 10.89
CA GLN A 264 -0.29 -13.76 10.71
C GLN A 264 0.73 -12.72 11.19
N LEU A 265 1.41 -12.99 12.31
CA LEU A 265 2.48 -12.12 12.83
C LEU A 265 3.71 -12.14 11.94
N LEU A 266 4.13 -13.33 11.46
CA LEU A 266 5.32 -13.47 10.60
C LEU A 266 5.11 -12.88 9.21
N GLU A 267 3.89 -12.96 8.65
CA GLU A 267 3.58 -12.31 7.38
C GLU A 267 3.23 -10.83 7.52
N GLY A 268 3.09 -10.33 8.76
CA GLY A 268 2.76 -8.93 9.03
C GLY A 268 1.31 -8.55 8.68
N SER A 269 0.41 -9.52 8.55
CA SER A 269 -1.02 -9.27 8.34
C SER A 269 -1.70 -8.76 9.60
N VAL A 270 -1.11 -9.02 10.76
CA VAL A 270 -1.56 -8.56 12.08
C VAL A 270 -0.35 -7.99 12.83
N GLU A 271 -0.53 -6.82 13.44
CA GLU A 271 0.48 -6.24 14.33
C GLU A 271 0.47 -6.93 15.69
N VAL A 272 1.62 -6.99 16.36
CA VAL A 272 1.74 -7.60 17.71
C VAL A 272 0.75 -6.99 18.71
N PHE A 273 0.47 -5.69 18.62
CA PHE A 273 -0.47 -5.00 19.51
C PHE A 273 -1.93 -5.40 19.31
N ASP A 274 -2.28 -5.93 18.14
CA ASP A 274 -3.63 -6.36 17.79
C ASP A 274 -3.78 -7.89 17.84
N GLY A 275 -2.68 -8.62 17.63
CA GLY A 275 -2.67 -10.07 17.50
C GLY A 275 -2.36 -10.84 18.76
N ILE A 276 -1.90 -10.16 19.83
CA ILE A 276 -1.45 -10.86 21.04
C ILE A 276 -2.01 -10.21 22.32
N ASP A 277 -2.49 -11.06 23.23
CA ASP A 277 -3.00 -10.64 24.54
C ASP A 277 -1.88 -10.11 25.46
N MET A 278 -2.22 -9.22 26.41
CA MET A 278 -1.24 -8.68 27.37
C MET A 278 -0.66 -9.72 28.35
N ASP A 279 -1.18 -10.95 28.36
CA ASP A 279 -0.72 -12.03 29.24
C ASP A 279 0.46 -12.83 28.65
N THR A 280 1.10 -12.35 27.58
CA THR A 280 2.24 -13.05 26.97
C THR A 280 3.51 -12.96 27.81
N PRO A 281 4.48 -13.88 27.59
CA PRO A 281 5.74 -13.86 28.33
C PRO A 281 6.59 -12.60 28.10
N LEU A 282 6.41 -11.91 26.97
CA LEU A 282 7.11 -10.68 26.61
C LEU A 282 6.18 -9.48 26.74
N ASP A 283 6.74 -8.28 26.95
CA ASP A 283 5.96 -7.09 26.68
C ASP A 283 5.73 -6.92 25.16
N LEU A 284 4.67 -6.20 24.78
CA LEU A 284 4.28 -6.06 23.36
C LEU A 284 5.37 -5.41 22.50
N GLY A 285 6.23 -4.56 23.08
CA GLY A 285 7.36 -3.97 22.37
C GLY A 285 8.45 -5.00 22.10
N GLU A 286 8.86 -5.75 23.12
CA GLU A 286 9.81 -6.87 22.98
C GLU A 286 9.30 -7.95 22.03
N ALA A 287 8.00 -8.26 22.06
CA ALA A 287 7.37 -9.19 21.13
C ALA A 287 7.41 -8.67 19.68
N SER A 288 7.13 -7.38 19.45
CA SER A 288 7.26 -6.75 18.12
C SER A 288 8.69 -6.84 17.59
N TRP A 289 9.67 -6.49 18.43
CA TRP A 289 11.09 -6.58 18.07
C TRP A 289 11.54 -8.00 17.77
N PHE A 290 11.05 -8.98 18.53
CA PHE A 290 11.32 -10.38 18.32
C PHE A 290 10.76 -10.89 16.98
N ILE A 291 9.53 -10.50 16.60
CA ILE A 291 8.97 -10.84 15.29
C ILE A 291 9.80 -10.26 14.14
N GLN A 292 10.19 -8.99 14.24
CA GLN A 292 11.03 -8.35 13.21
C GLN A 292 12.39 -9.04 13.06
N GLN A 293 13.01 -9.43 14.17
CA GLN A 293 14.23 -10.24 14.14
C GLN A 293 13.98 -11.59 13.44
N LYS A 294 12.86 -12.25 13.75
CA LYS A 294 12.52 -13.56 13.17
C LYS A 294 12.29 -13.48 11.66
N GLN A 295 11.61 -12.44 11.18
CA GLN A 295 11.42 -12.19 9.75
C GLN A 295 12.78 -12.07 9.03
N SER A 296 13.72 -11.33 9.62
CA SER A 296 15.10 -11.17 9.11
C SER A 296 15.86 -12.51 9.04
N GLU A 297 15.77 -13.32 10.10
CA GLU A 297 16.43 -14.63 10.17
C GLU A 297 15.83 -15.62 9.15
N ILE A 298 14.51 -15.61 8.98
CA ILE A 298 13.80 -16.41 7.98
C ILE A 298 14.21 -15.97 6.57
N ALA A 299 14.21 -14.67 6.27
CA ALA A 299 14.63 -14.14 4.98
C ALA A 299 16.02 -14.64 4.57
N ASN A 300 17.01 -14.51 5.46
CA ASN A 300 18.37 -14.99 5.19
C ASN A 300 18.45 -16.52 5.08
N LYS A 301 17.65 -17.28 5.84
CA LYS A 301 17.58 -18.73 5.69
C LYS A 301 17.03 -19.15 4.31
N LEU A 302 16.04 -18.41 3.80
CA LEU A 302 15.42 -18.62 2.50
C LEU A 302 16.26 -18.07 1.32
N GLY A 303 17.37 -17.39 1.61
CA GLY A 303 18.32 -16.90 0.61
C GLY A 303 18.09 -15.46 0.14
N TYR A 304 17.19 -14.72 0.79
CA TYR A 304 17.00 -13.28 0.54
C TYR A 304 18.11 -12.45 1.19
N ASP A 305 18.33 -11.26 0.65
CA ASP A 305 19.31 -10.31 1.19
C ASP A 305 18.83 -9.63 2.48
N ALA A 306 17.50 -9.46 2.61
CA ALA A 306 16.85 -8.73 3.69
C ALA A 306 15.37 -9.13 3.84
N ALA A 307 14.76 -8.77 4.97
CA ALA A 307 13.31 -8.71 5.15
C ALA A 307 12.84 -7.25 5.09
N GLU A 308 11.78 -6.98 4.34
CA GLU A 308 11.07 -5.70 4.37
C GLU A 308 10.25 -5.59 5.65
N LEU A 309 10.24 -4.41 6.25
CA LEU A 309 9.47 -4.09 7.46
C LEU A 309 8.72 -2.78 7.26
N MET A 310 7.62 -2.61 7.97
CA MET A 310 6.93 -1.33 8.10
C MET A 310 7.22 -0.76 9.49
N ASP A 311 7.71 0.46 9.53
CA ASP A 311 7.96 1.22 10.76
C ASP A 311 7.20 2.56 10.70
N GLU A 312 7.18 3.34 11.79
CA GLU A 312 6.45 4.61 11.84
C GLU A 312 6.92 5.65 10.80
N GLN A 313 8.10 5.44 10.22
CA GLN A 313 8.68 6.29 9.20
C GLN A 313 8.53 5.74 7.76
N GLY A 314 7.87 4.59 7.59
CA GLY A 314 7.66 3.92 6.31
C GLY A 314 8.44 2.61 6.20
N THR A 315 8.88 2.28 4.99
CA THR A 315 9.59 1.03 4.70
C THR A 315 10.98 1.03 5.33
N ALA A 316 11.27 -0.02 6.08
CA ALA A 316 12.59 -0.35 6.59
C ALA A 316 13.01 -1.74 6.09
N TRP A 317 14.30 -2.05 6.19
CA TRP A 317 14.86 -3.35 5.84
C TRP A 317 15.66 -3.91 7.01
N ALA A 318 15.27 -5.08 7.48
CA ALA A 318 16.05 -5.85 8.44
C ALA A 318 17.01 -6.77 7.69
N ILE A 319 18.30 -6.56 7.92
CA ILE A 319 19.39 -7.22 7.19
C ILE A 319 20.27 -7.98 8.18
N PRO A 320 20.38 -9.32 8.06
CA PRO A 320 21.37 -10.09 8.79
C PRO A 320 22.77 -9.75 8.30
N MET A 321 23.59 -9.14 9.15
CA MET A 321 24.88 -8.57 8.75
C MET A 321 26.11 -9.31 9.29
N LYS A 322 25.93 -10.36 10.11
CA LYS A 322 27.04 -11.19 10.59
C LYS A 322 27.72 -11.92 9.44
N GLY A 323 29.03 -11.73 9.30
CA GLY A 323 29.81 -12.23 8.16
C GLY A 323 29.68 -11.38 6.88
N ARG A 324 28.87 -10.31 6.92
CA ARG A 324 28.68 -9.32 5.85
C ARG A 324 29.19 -7.94 6.24
N GLU A 325 30.04 -7.85 7.27
CA GLU A 325 30.55 -6.58 7.79
C GLU A 325 31.30 -5.76 6.73
N LYS A 326 31.89 -6.44 5.72
CA LYS A 326 32.57 -5.81 4.58
C LYS A 326 31.62 -5.05 3.63
N ASP A 327 30.33 -5.42 3.62
CA ASP A 327 29.32 -4.79 2.77
C ASP A 327 28.86 -3.46 3.41
N LEU A 328 29.13 -3.28 4.70
CA LEU A 328 28.75 -2.12 5.49
C LEU A 328 29.78 -0.99 5.32
N VAL A 329 29.35 0.12 4.75
CA VAL A 329 30.17 1.30 4.48
C VAL A 329 29.93 2.35 5.55
N TRP A 330 30.97 2.76 6.26
CA TRP A 330 30.88 3.91 7.16
C TRP A 330 30.85 5.22 6.35
N GLU A 331 29.75 5.95 6.44
CA GLU A 331 29.53 7.18 5.67
C GLU A 331 29.93 8.42 6.47
N SER A 332 29.49 8.49 7.73
CA SER A 332 29.82 9.64 8.57
C SER A 332 29.65 9.45 10.08
N GLU A 333 30.12 10.45 10.82
CA GLU A 333 29.82 10.65 12.24
C GLU A 333 29.10 12.00 12.43
N ILE A 334 28.05 11.97 13.23
CA ILE A 334 27.28 13.12 13.69
C ILE A 334 27.61 13.35 15.16
N LYS A 335 28.05 14.56 15.51
CA LYS A 335 28.32 15.01 16.87
C LYS A 335 27.63 16.33 17.15
N ASP A 336 26.89 16.41 18.25
CA ASP A 336 26.08 17.58 18.61
C ASP A 336 25.16 18.03 17.46
N GLY A 337 24.60 17.08 16.70
CA GLY A 337 23.77 17.33 15.53
C GLY A 337 24.51 17.87 14.30
N LYS A 338 25.85 17.88 14.31
CA LYS A 338 26.68 18.32 13.18
C LYS A 338 27.48 17.15 12.60
N ARG A 339 27.52 17.05 11.28
CA ARG A 339 28.36 16.06 10.59
C ARG A 339 29.81 16.47 10.69
N THR A 340 30.64 15.68 11.38
CA THR A 340 32.03 16.02 11.68
C THR A 340 33.05 15.25 10.84
N ASN A 341 32.68 14.08 10.32
CA ASN A 341 33.52 13.27 9.46
C ASN A 341 32.66 12.64 8.37
N GLN A 342 32.89 12.97 7.10
CA GLN A 342 32.24 12.31 5.97
C GLN A 342 33.31 11.50 5.23
N ARG A 343 32.93 10.34 4.67
CA ARG A 343 33.75 9.66 3.67
C ARG A 343 34.10 10.71 2.60
N ARG A 344 35.38 11.08 2.50
CA ARG A 344 35.87 11.91 1.38
C ARG A 344 35.50 11.17 0.11
N GLU A 345 34.55 11.71 -0.67
CA GLU A 345 34.50 11.40 -2.08
C GLU A 345 35.92 11.55 -2.65
N LEU A 346 36.25 10.59 -3.51
CA LEU A 346 37.52 10.41 -4.18
C LEU A 346 38.20 11.75 -4.50
N LEU A 347 39.48 11.83 -4.13
CA LEU A 347 40.42 12.80 -4.71
C LEU A 347 40.17 12.87 -6.22
N PRO A 348 40.18 14.06 -6.84
CA PRO A 348 40.25 14.14 -8.30
C PRO A 348 41.45 13.31 -8.74
N ASP A 349 41.29 12.55 -9.81
CA ASP A 349 42.35 11.85 -10.50
C ASP A 349 43.38 12.88 -11.00
N THR A 350 44.27 13.31 -10.11
CA THR A 350 45.52 13.93 -10.46
C THR A 350 46.54 12.81 -10.37
N GLY A 351 46.71 12.11 -11.49
CA GLY A 351 47.86 11.23 -11.69
C GLY A 351 49.13 12.05 -11.48
N GLU A 352 49.65 12.04 -10.26
CA GLU A 352 51.05 12.23 -9.90
C GLU A 352 51.21 12.01 -8.39
N GLY A 353 52.14 11.12 -8.05
CA GLY A 353 52.26 10.53 -6.72
C GLY A 353 52.55 11.53 -5.60
N ALA A 354 51.95 11.29 -4.44
CA ALA A 354 52.38 11.88 -3.19
C ALA A 354 52.53 10.77 -2.13
N GLN A 355 53.79 10.53 -1.75
CA GLN A 355 54.17 9.73 -0.59
C GLN A 355 53.61 10.37 0.68
N VAL A 356 52.90 9.58 1.48
CA VAL A 356 52.56 9.97 2.86
C VAL A 356 53.70 9.53 3.77
N ILE A 357 54.46 10.52 4.25
CA ILE A 357 55.41 10.37 5.36
C ILE A 357 54.58 10.23 6.64
N MET A 358 54.75 9.10 7.34
CA MET A 358 54.26 8.92 8.70
C MET A 358 55.05 9.81 9.67
N ARG A 359 54.33 10.55 10.51
CA ARG A 359 54.78 10.97 11.84
C ARG A 359 53.69 10.68 12.85
#